data_AF-A0A661UV60-F1
#
_entry.id   AF-A0A661UV60-F1
#
_cell.length_a   1.000
_cell.length_b   1.000
_cell.length_c   1.000
_cell.angle_alpha   90.00
_cell.angle_beta   90.00
_cell.angle_gamma   90.00
#
_symmetry.space_group_name_H-M   'P 1'
#
loop_
_entity.id
_entity.type
_entity.pdbx_description
1 polymer ?
#
loop_
_entity_poly.entity_id
_entity_poly.type
_entity_poly.pdbx_seq_one_letter_code
_entity_poly.pdbx_strand_id
1 'polypeptide(L)'
;MGYQQILMLVLGVIIIGLSVVVGLTMFTQQMTNINRQSIISDMNIFAGVANAYYKSPANYGGGNRIWNVDAMGMWFGHNYDAANNSISNDNGTYIFSADGDVLTVVGTGTQIGNDGSENVQAILQLTGQDGEIVTTIIN
;
A
#
# COMPACT_ATOMS: atom_id res chain seq x y z
N MET A 1 -0.48 -42.42 41.03
CA MET A 1 -0.23 -42.45 39.57
C MET A 1 -1.20 -41.55 38.80
N GLY A 2 -2.52 -41.60 39.04
CA GLY A 2 -3.48 -40.72 38.33
C GLY A 2 -3.28 -39.20 38.52
N TYR A 3 -2.88 -38.73 39.70
CA TYR A 3 -2.69 -37.30 39.97
C TYR A 3 -1.59 -36.64 39.11
N GLN A 4 -0.44 -37.30 38.97
CA GLN A 4 0.67 -36.76 38.17
C GLN A 4 0.37 -36.77 36.68
N GLN A 5 -0.37 -37.77 36.20
CA GLN A 5 -0.80 -37.84 34.81
C GLN A 5 -1.84 -36.77 34.48
N ILE A 6 -2.80 -36.53 35.39
CA ILE A 6 -3.78 -35.44 35.25
C ILE A 6 -3.07 -34.08 35.26
N LEU A 7 -2.06 -33.89 36.12
CA LEU A 7 -1.29 -32.64 36.17
C LEU A 7 -0.55 -32.37 34.85
N MET A 8 0.05 -33.40 34.24
CA MET A 8 0.73 -33.25 32.94
C MET A 8 -0.26 -32.94 31.81
N LEU A 9 -1.47 -33.49 31.85
CA LEU A 9 -2.52 -33.18 30.86
C LEU A 9 -2.93 -31.70 30.96
N VAL A 10 -3.20 -31.23 32.18
CA VAL A 10 -3.58 -29.83 32.42
C VAL A 10 -2.48 -28.88 31.96
N LEU A 11 -1.23 -29.19 32.27
CA LEU A 11 -0.08 -28.39 31.84
C LEU A 11 0.06 -28.34 30.31
N GLY A 12 -0.19 -29.46 29.63
CA GLY A 12 -0.19 -29.52 28.16
C GLY A 12 -1.28 -28.65 27.52
N VAL A 13 -2.50 -28.67 28.07
CA VAL A 13 -3.62 -27.85 27.55
C VAL A 13 -3.36 -26.36 27.73
N ILE A 14 -2.76 -25.95 28.85
CA ILE A 14 -2.39 -24.55 29.10
C ILE A 14 -1.40 -24.05 28.03
N ILE A 15 -0.40 -24.87 27.68
CA ILE A 15 0.61 -24.50 26.67
C ILE A 15 -0.04 -24.38 25.28
N ILE A 16 -0.92 -25.30 24.91
CA ILE A 16 -1.64 -25.26 23.62
C ILE A 16 -2.53 -24.01 23.55
N GLY A 17 -3.25 -23.70 24.64
CA GLY A 17 -4.11 -22.52 24.71
C GLY A 17 -3.36 -21.21 24.48
N LEU A 18 -2.19 -21.05 25.11
CA LEU A 18 -1.34 -19.86 24.90
C LEU A 18 -0.76 -19.81 23.49
N SER A 19 -0.35 -20.95 22.95
CA SER A 19 0.25 -21.05 21.61
C SER A 19 -0.71 -20.62 20.51
N VAL A 20 -2.01 -20.94 20.63
CA VAL A 20 -3.02 -20.53 19.64
C VAL A 20 -3.21 -19.01 19.62
N VAL A 21 -3.26 -18.37 20.79
CA VAL A 21 -3.44 -16.91 20.88
C VAL A 21 -2.24 -16.18 20.28
N VAL A 22 -1.02 -16.62 20.58
CA VAL A 22 0.20 -16.04 19.98
C VAL A 22 0.27 -16.32 18.47
N GLY A 23 -0.10 -17.52 18.03
CA GLY A 23 -0.14 -17.85 16.60
C GLY A 23 -1.12 -16.98 15.82
N LEU A 24 -2.29 -16.70 16.40
CA LEU A 24 -3.30 -15.84 15.79
C LEU A 24 -2.81 -14.39 15.66
N THR A 25 -2.19 -13.83 16.71
CA THR A 25 -1.68 -12.45 16.65
C THR A 25 -0.56 -12.29 15.64
N MET A 26 0.35 -13.27 15.54
CA MET A 26 1.40 -13.29 14.51
C MET A 26 0.81 -13.38 13.09
N PHE A 27 -0.25 -14.17 12.90
CA PHE A 27 -0.92 -14.27 11.60
C PHE A 27 -1.55 -12.93 11.19
N THR A 28 -2.27 -12.26 12.09
CA THR A 28 -2.85 -10.93 11.80
C THR A 28 -1.77 -9.89 11.49
N GLN A 29 -0.68 -9.86 12.26
CA GLN A 29 0.45 -8.96 12.00
C GLN A 29 1.11 -9.23 10.63
N GLN A 30 1.23 -10.49 10.24
CA GLN A 30 1.78 -10.85 8.94
C GLN A 30 0.88 -10.37 7.80
N MET A 31 -0.45 -10.48 7.94
CA MET A 31 -1.40 -10.00 6.94
C MET A 31 -1.31 -8.48 6.73
N THR A 32 -1.21 -7.69 7.82
CA THR A 32 -1.00 -6.24 7.73
C THR A 32 0.33 -5.90 7.04
N ASN A 33 1.41 -6.61 7.37
CA ASN A 33 2.71 -6.39 6.74
C ASN A 33 2.72 -6.75 5.24
N ILE A 34 2.04 -7.82 4.84
CA ILE A 34 1.88 -8.18 3.43
C ILE A 34 1.11 -7.08 2.71
N ASN A 35 -0.01 -6.60 3.27
CA ASN A 35 -0.77 -5.53 2.64
C ASN A 35 0.05 -4.24 2.47
N ARG A 36 0.84 -3.86 3.49
CA ARG A 36 1.77 -2.72 3.40
C ARG A 36 2.79 -2.90 2.27
N GLN A 37 3.40 -4.08 2.14
CA GLN A 37 4.36 -4.37 1.09
C GLN A 37 3.73 -4.36 -0.31
N SER A 38 2.52 -4.89 -0.45
CA SER A 38 1.78 -4.86 -1.71
C SER A 38 1.48 -3.42 -2.15
N ILE A 39 1.03 -2.56 -1.23
CA ILE A 39 0.78 -1.14 -1.52
C ILE A 39 2.05 -0.43 -1.98
N ILE A 40 3.16 -0.64 -1.27
CA ILE A 40 4.45 -0.05 -1.66
C ILE A 40 4.88 -0.54 -3.05
N SER A 41 4.72 -1.83 -3.34
CA SER A 41 5.03 -2.39 -4.65
C SER A 41 4.21 -1.74 -5.75
N ASP A 42 2.90 -1.61 -5.56
CA ASP A 42 1.99 -0.96 -6.52
C ASP A 42 2.36 0.51 -6.73
N MET A 43 2.66 1.23 -5.64
CA MET A 43 3.09 2.64 -5.72
C MET A 43 4.41 2.80 -6.48
N ASN A 44 5.35 1.88 -6.37
CA ASN A 44 6.58 1.92 -7.16
C ASN A 44 6.31 1.72 -8.66
N ILE A 45 5.34 0.87 -9.02
CA ILE A 45 4.90 0.71 -10.41
C ILE A 45 4.27 2.02 -10.91
N PHE A 46 3.38 2.61 -10.12
CA PHE A 46 2.77 3.90 -10.47
C PHE A 46 3.80 5.02 -10.57
N ALA A 47 4.81 5.03 -9.71
CA ALA A 47 5.93 5.96 -9.79
C ALA A 47 6.69 5.83 -11.11
N GLY A 48 6.92 4.60 -11.58
CA GLY A 48 7.56 4.33 -12.86
C GLY A 48 6.75 4.87 -14.04
N VAL A 49 5.44 4.59 -14.06
CA VAL A 49 4.53 5.06 -15.11
C VAL A 49 4.40 6.58 -15.10
N ALA A 50 4.25 7.18 -13.92
CA ALA A 50 4.17 8.63 -13.77
C ALA A 50 5.45 9.32 -14.25
N ASN A 51 6.63 8.79 -13.91
CA ASN A 51 7.90 9.30 -14.43
C ASN A 51 8.01 9.17 -15.95
N ALA A 52 7.53 8.05 -16.52
CA ALA A 52 7.51 7.86 -17.96
C ALA A 52 6.58 8.88 -18.65
N TYR A 53 5.41 9.15 -18.08
CA TYR A 53 4.50 10.20 -18.55
C TYR A 53 5.18 11.58 -18.54
N TYR A 54 5.74 11.98 -17.39
CA TYR A 54 6.37 13.29 -17.21
C TYR A 54 7.51 13.55 -18.19
N LYS A 55 8.36 12.54 -18.44
CA LYS A 55 9.51 12.66 -19.35
C LYS A 55 9.13 12.57 -20.83
N SER A 56 7.98 11.98 -21.15
CA SER A 56 7.55 11.81 -22.54
C SER A 56 7.07 13.14 -23.15
N PRO A 57 7.42 13.47 -24.40
CA PRO A 57 6.95 14.68 -25.06
C PRO A 57 5.43 14.68 -25.28
N ALA A 58 4.82 15.86 -25.27
CA ALA A 58 3.37 16.03 -25.47
C ALA A 58 2.88 15.47 -26.82
N ASN A 59 3.72 15.53 -27.86
CA ASN A 59 3.39 15.02 -29.20
C ASN A 59 3.19 13.49 -29.25
N TYR A 60 3.70 12.77 -28.24
CA TYR A 60 3.52 11.33 -28.08
C TYR A 60 2.50 10.98 -26.98
N GLY A 61 1.73 11.96 -26.50
CA GLY A 61 0.75 11.77 -25.41
C GLY A 61 1.35 11.81 -24.00
N GLY A 62 2.58 12.30 -23.84
CA GLY A 62 3.23 12.50 -22.55
C GLY A 62 2.94 13.86 -21.92
N GLY A 63 3.53 14.11 -20.75
CA GLY A 63 3.33 15.30 -19.93
C GLY A 63 4.23 16.49 -20.30
N ASN A 64 5.30 16.30 -21.10
CA ASN A 64 6.26 17.37 -21.42
C ASN A 64 6.74 18.16 -20.19
N ARG A 65 7.10 17.44 -19.11
CA ARG A 65 7.45 17.99 -17.79
C ARG A 65 6.32 18.72 -17.06
N ILE A 66 5.07 18.36 -17.35
CA ILE A 66 3.89 18.85 -16.65
C ILE A 66 3.12 17.64 -16.13
N TRP A 67 2.69 17.71 -14.88
CA TRP A 67 1.78 16.73 -14.31
C TRP A 67 0.36 17.03 -14.74
N ASN A 68 -0.27 16.11 -15.44
CA ASN A 68 -1.69 16.14 -15.74
C ASN A 68 -2.28 14.78 -15.37
N VAL A 69 -3.03 14.76 -14.26
CA VAL A 69 -3.52 13.53 -13.65
C VAL A 69 -4.52 12.81 -14.57
N ASP A 70 -5.40 13.54 -15.24
CA ASP A 70 -6.39 12.97 -16.17
C ASP A 70 -5.74 12.34 -17.40
N ALA A 71 -4.80 13.04 -18.02
CA ALA A 71 -4.07 12.54 -19.18
C ALA A 71 -3.12 11.38 -18.82
N MET A 72 -2.52 11.43 -17.63
CA MET A 72 -1.73 10.34 -17.08
C MET A 72 -2.60 9.12 -16.71
N GLY A 73 -3.88 9.32 -16.40
CA GLY A 73 -4.88 8.27 -16.23
C GLY A 73 -4.87 7.23 -17.35
N MET A 74 -4.71 7.69 -18.60
CA MET A 74 -4.62 6.82 -19.78
C MET A 74 -3.37 5.93 -19.80
N TRP A 75 -2.30 6.33 -19.12
CA TRP A 75 -1.05 5.57 -19.03
C TRP A 75 -1.11 4.45 -17.98
N PHE A 76 -2.03 4.57 -17.00
CA PHE A 76 -2.28 3.51 -16.02
C PHE A 76 -3.22 2.41 -16.52
N GLY A 77 -3.96 2.67 -17.62
CA GLY A 77 -4.84 1.70 -18.27
C GLY A 77 -6.30 1.78 -17.81
N HIS A 78 -7.06 0.70 -18.03
CA HIS A 78 -8.53 0.68 -17.93
C HIS A 78 -9.11 0.75 -16.50
N ASN A 79 -8.27 0.72 -15.46
CA ASN A 79 -8.70 0.73 -14.07
C ASN A 79 -8.68 2.14 -13.44
N TYR A 80 -8.37 3.17 -14.24
CA TYR A 80 -8.37 4.56 -13.78
C TYR A 80 -9.79 5.13 -13.79
N ASP A 81 -10.25 5.57 -12.62
CA ASP A 81 -11.47 6.35 -12.43
C ASP A 81 -11.13 7.84 -12.51
N ALA A 82 -11.47 8.45 -13.65
CA ALA A 82 -11.27 9.87 -13.91
C ALA A 82 -12.16 10.79 -13.07
N ALA A 83 -13.26 10.31 -12.48
CA ALA A 83 -14.11 11.15 -11.64
C ALA A 83 -13.47 11.43 -10.27
N ASN A 84 -12.68 10.47 -9.77
CA ASN A 84 -12.07 10.52 -8.44
C ASN A 84 -10.53 10.55 -8.50
N ASN A 85 -9.94 10.60 -9.70
CA ASN A 85 -8.50 10.48 -9.93
C ASN A 85 -7.90 9.29 -9.18
N SER A 86 -8.52 8.12 -9.32
CA SER A 86 -8.19 6.98 -8.48
C SER A 86 -8.06 5.67 -9.26
N ILE A 87 -7.29 4.74 -8.70
CA ILE A 87 -7.20 3.35 -9.15
C ILE A 87 -7.49 2.48 -7.95
N SER A 88 -8.33 1.47 -8.11
CA SER A 88 -8.63 0.49 -7.07
C SER A 88 -8.23 -0.90 -7.52
N ASN A 89 -7.61 -1.67 -6.62
CA ASN A 89 -7.28 -3.07 -6.81
C ASN A 89 -7.51 -3.86 -5.51
N ASP A 90 -7.20 -5.15 -5.53
CA ASP A 90 -7.38 -6.04 -4.36
C ASP A 90 -6.50 -5.65 -3.16
N ASN A 91 -5.42 -4.89 -3.39
CA ASN A 91 -4.50 -4.44 -2.34
C ASN A 91 -4.97 -3.15 -1.66
N GLY A 92 -5.67 -2.27 -2.38
CA GLY A 92 -6.09 -0.96 -1.88
C GLY A 92 -6.62 0.01 -2.94
N THR A 93 -6.90 1.23 -2.52
CA THR A 93 -7.29 2.35 -3.38
C THR A 93 -6.18 3.40 -3.41
N TYR A 94 -5.86 3.89 -4.60
CA TYR A 94 -4.78 4.84 -4.85
C TYR A 94 -5.36 6.11 -5.47
N ILE A 95 -5.15 7.25 -4.83
CA ILE A 95 -5.65 8.56 -5.28
C ILE A 95 -4.47 9.40 -5.75
N PHE A 96 -4.59 10.01 -6.92
CA PHE A 96 -3.57 10.82 -7.56
C PHE A 96 -3.95 12.30 -7.49
N SER A 97 -3.00 13.14 -7.11
CA SER A 97 -3.16 14.59 -7.07
C SER A 97 -1.86 15.27 -7.48
N ALA A 98 -1.95 16.32 -8.31
CA ALA A 98 -0.79 17.10 -8.73
C ALA A 98 -0.95 18.55 -8.27
N ASP A 99 0.10 19.10 -7.68
CA ASP A 99 0.19 20.50 -7.32
C ASP A 99 1.53 21.06 -7.83
N GLY A 100 1.47 21.90 -8.86
CA GLY A 100 2.65 22.39 -9.57
C GLY A 100 3.53 21.25 -10.09
N ASP A 101 4.77 21.20 -9.60
CA ASP A 101 5.80 20.21 -9.99
C ASP A 101 5.79 18.94 -9.13
N VAL A 102 4.86 18.83 -8.18
CA VAL A 102 4.76 17.69 -7.26
C VAL A 102 3.53 16.85 -7.57
N LEU A 103 3.74 15.58 -7.89
CA LEU A 103 2.68 14.58 -7.95
C LEU A 103 2.66 13.80 -6.65
N THR A 104 1.52 13.81 -5.96
CA THR A 104 1.26 13.06 -4.74
C THR A 104 0.30 11.92 -5.04
N VAL A 105 0.71 10.70 -4.69
CA VAL A 105 -0.12 9.49 -4.75
C VAL A 105 -0.36 8.98 -3.34
N VAL A 106 -1.62 8.85 -2.96
CA VAL A 106 -2.03 8.35 -1.65
C VAL A 106 -2.63 6.96 -1.84
N GLY A 107 -1.93 5.93 -1.38
CA GLY A 107 -2.41 4.55 -1.37
C GLY A 107 -2.98 4.19 0.00
N THR A 108 -4.23 3.73 0.03
CA THR A 108 -4.92 3.25 1.23
C THR A 108 -5.21 1.77 1.08
N GLY A 109 -4.68 0.98 2.00
CA GLY A 109 -4.82 -0.48 2.07
C GLY A 109 -6.19 -0.97 2.51
N THR A 110 -6.32 -2.29 2.52
CA THR A 110 -7.53 -3.00 2.99
C THR A 110 -7.41 -3.53 4.42
N GLN A 111 -6.20 -3.52 4.99
CA GLN A 111 -5.94 -3.94 6.36
C GLN A 111 -5.76 -2.75 7.29
N ILE A 112 -6.22 -2.88 8.53
CA ILE A 112 -5.96 -1.91 9.60
C ILE A 112 -4.45 -1.91 9.88
N GLY A 113 -3.87 -0.70 9.91
CA GLY A 113 -2.47 -0.45 10.19
C GLY A 113 -2.11 -0.71 11.64
N ASN A 114 -0.84 -0.45 11.98
CA ASN A 114 -0.33 -0.68 13.33
C ASN A 114 -0.95 0.25 14.40
N ASP A 115 -1.75 1.24 13.99
CA ASP A 115 -2.50 2.13 14.87
C ASP A 115 -3.81 1.52 15.41
N GLY A 116 -4.25 0.39 14.85
CA GLY A 116 -5.45 -0.32 15.27
C GLY A 116 -6.76 0.40 14.95
N SER A 117 -6.74 1.45 14.11
CA SER A 117 -7.94 2.24 13.79
C SER A 117 -8.06 2.63 12.32
N GLU A 118 -6.96 2.98 11.65
CA GLU A 118 -6.97 3.39 10.25
C GLU A 118 -6.38 2.30 9.38
N ASN A 119 -6.75 2.27 8.10
CA ASN A 119 -6.11 1.36 7.15
C ASN A 119 -4.66 1.77 6.89
N VAL A 120 -3.81 0.82 6.52
CA VAL A 120 -2.42 1.08 6.13
C VAL A 120 -2.39 2.15 5.04
N GLN A 121 -1.65 3.24 5.24
CA GLN A 121 -1.57 4.33 4.28
C GLN A 121 -0.12 4.59 3.86
N ALA A 122 0.07 4.82 2.58
CA ALA A 122 1.36 5.21 2.04
C ALA A 122 1.19 6.41 1.12
N ILE A 123 2.10 7.37 1.26
CA ILE A 123 2.14 8.59 0.45
C ILE A 123 3.43 8.56 -0.37
N LEU A 124 3.28 8.66 -1.67
CA LEU A 124 4.37 8.76 -2.62
C LEU A 124 4.35 10.17 -3.19
N GLN A 125 5.48 10.85 -3.10
CA GLN A 125 5.66 12.17 -3.69
C GLN A 125 6.76 12.10 -4.76
N LEU A 126 6.43 12.63 -5.93
CA LEU A 126 7.31 12.70 -7.09
C LEU A 126 7.52 14.16 -7.45
N THR A 127 8.77 14.63 -7.38
CA THR A 127 9.12 16.01 -7.71
C THR A 127 9.75 16.10 -9.10
N GLY A 128 9.21 16.98 -9.94
CA GLY A 128 9.55 17.08 -11.36
C GLY A 128 10.96 17.54 -11.71
N GLN A 129 11.76 18.03 -10.75
CA GLN A 129 13.09 18.59 -11.04
C GLN A 129 14.27 17.60 -11.00
N ASP A 130 14.15 16.42 -10.39
CA ASP A 130 15.23 15.40 -10.46
C ASP A 130 14.75 13.94 -10.34
N GLY A 131 13.43 13.69 -10.41
CA GLY A 131 12.90 12.32 -10.36
C GLY A 131 13.18 11.63 -9.01
N GLU A 132 13.39 12.40 -7.96
CA GLU A 132 13.50 11.87 -6.60
C GLU A 132 12.14 11.31 -6.20
N ILE A 133 12.09 10.00 -6.06
CA ILE A 133 10.91 9.26 -5.59
C ILE A 133 10.99 9.25 -4.07
N VAL A 134 10.20 10.10 -3.43
CA VAL A 134 10.10 10.13 -1.96
C VAL A 134 8.84 9.40 -1.55
N THR A 135 8.99 8.15 -1.13
CA THR A 135 7.89 7.36 -0.55
C THR A 135 7.92 7.50 0.97
N THR A 136 6.90 8.11 1.54
CA THR A 136 6.68 8.20 2.99
C THR A 136 5.49 7.33 3.38
N ILE A 137 5.71 6.34 4.24
CA ILE A 137 4.64 5.47 4.74
C ILE A 137 4.03 6.15 5.98
N ILE A 138 2.71 6.30 6.01
CA ILE A 138 1.97 6.83 7.15
C ILE A 138 1.09 5.69 7.66
N ASN A 139 1.60 4.94 8.63
CA ASN A 139 0.99 3.76 9.27
C ASN A 139 0.97 2.49 8.40
#